data_AF-A0A357LJX7-F1
#
_entry.id   AF-A0A357LJX7-F1
#
_cell.length_a   1.000
_cell.length_b   1.000
_cell.length_c   1.000
_cell.angle_alpha   90.00
_cell.angle_beta   90.00
_cell.angle_gamma   90.00
#
_symmetry.space_group_name_H-M   'P 1'
#
loop_
_entity.id
_entity.type
_entity.pdbx_description
1 polymer ?
#
loop_
_entity_poly.entity_id
_entity_poly.type
_entity_poly.pdbx_seq_one_letter_code
_entity_poly.pdbx_strand_id
1 'polypeptide(L)'
;MSFLADLLSTVFERRYRQPSNRGAVTRPLEELASALIGSTGETSGLVLAQDILSGFEEMDDAGKLAFFKHIATEMNIDPDAVRRALDAYEKAPSKQSYHSFMAESEPGRQELVRRLNRVQGATGRLVRMRADLLRLARETPALAALDLDFKHLFASWFNRGFLVLRPINWESPAHILEKIIAYEAVHAIDSWEDLRRRLEPEDRRCFAFFHPAMPDEPLIFVEVALTKGTPSSVQALLAQDREETRAEEADTAVFYSISNCQAGLASISFGNSLIKQVASDLAAENAGLTIFVTLSPIPELKNWLDQEAQAQNFETSSKAAGTAAYYLLHAKTKNGLPFDPVARFHLGNGAMIHAVHADADISANGREQSGGTMVNYLYDLNKVAQNHEQFAATQKITATANVMALARASSLFRGDER
;
A
#
# COMPACT_ATOMS: atom_id res chain seq x y z
N MET A 1 -14.63 6.99 26.14
CA MET A 1 -13.82 5.87 25.61
C MET A 1 -14.79 4.80 25.12
N SER A 2 -14.65 4.39 23.85
CA SER A 2 -15.62 3.54 23.15
C SER A 2 -15.44 2.07 23.54
N PHE A 3 -16.53 1.32 23.71
CA PHE A 3 -16.53 -0.14 23.92
C PHE A 3 -15.70 -0.90 22.87
N LEU A 4 -15.57 -0.34 21.66
CA LEU A 4 -14.70 -0.87 20.61
C LEU A 4 -13.21 -0.77 20.99
N ALA A 5 -12.79 0.30 21.66
CA ALA A 5 -11.41 0.48 22.11
C ALA A 5 -11.03 -0.53 23.22
N ASP A 6 -11.96 -0.84 24.13
CA ASP A 6 -11.78 -1.85 25.18
C ASP A 6 -11.81 -3.30 24.64
N LEU A 7 -12.61 -3.54 23.59
CA LEU A 7 -12.60 -4.81 22.87
C LEU A 7 -11.29 -4.99 22.08
N LEU A 8 -10.77 -3.91 21.49
CA LEU A 8 -9.51 -3.93 20.77
C LEU A 8 -8.31 -4.09 21.72
N SER A 9 -8.30 -3.42 22.87
CA SER A 9 -7.24 -3.61 23.89
C SER A 9 -7.17 -5.05 24.40
N THR A 10 -8.31 -5.70 24.64
CA THR A 10 -8.36 -7.11 25.05
C THR A 10 -7.93 -8.09 23.94
N VAL A 11 -8.15 -7.75 22.66
CA VAL A 11 -7.55 -8.49 21.53
C VAL A 11 -6.03 -8.30 21.48
N PHE A 12 -5.54 -7.10 21.78
CA PHE A 12 -4.11 -6.80 21.84
C PHE A 12 -3.38 -7.46 23.03
N GLU A 13 -4.06 -7.74 24.14
CA GLU A 13 -3.48 -8.31 25.37
C GLU A 13 -3.37 -9.85 25.43
N ARG A 14 -4.02 -10.62 24.55
CA ARG A 14 -4.01 -12.11 24.56
C ARG A 14 -2.66 -12.77 24.19
N ARG A 15 -1.54 -12.08 24.41
CA ARG A 15 -0.24 -12.27 23.75
C ARG A 15 0.76 -13.23 24.39
N TYR A 16 0.54 -13.76 25.59
CA TYR A 16 1.56 -14.53 26.29
C TYR A 16 1.41 -16.05 26.21
N ARG A 17 1.28 -16.61 25.00
CA ARG A 17 1.53 -18.05 24.78
C ARG A 17 2.37 -18.25 23.53
N GLN A 18 3.69 -18.38 23.73
CA GLN A 18 4.56 -18.89 22.69
C GLN A 18 4.09 -20.31 22.30
N PRO A 19 4.00 -20.63 21.01
CA PRO A 19 3.80 -22.01 20.59
C PRO A 19 5.03 -22.81 21.04
N SER A 20 4.79 -23.89 21.78
CA SER A 20 5.82 -24.83 22.18
C SER A 20 6.55 -25.33 20.93
N ASN A 21 7.88 -25.18 20.90
CA ASN A 21 8.76 -25.69 19.85
C ASN A 21 8.52 -27.21 19.71
N ARG A 22 7.73 -27.63 18.74
CA ARG A 22 7.51 -29.04 18.41
C ARG A 22 8.46 -29.40 17.27
N GLY A 23 9.07 -30.58 17.38
CA GLY A 23 10.17 -31.02 16.53
C GLY A 23 9.84 -31.02 15.03
N ALA A 24 10.89 -31.20 14.23
CA ALA A 24 10.90 -31.10 12.78
C ALA A 24 9.64 -31.67 12.11
N VAL A 25 9.06 -30.90 11.19
CA VAL A 25 7.95 -31.33 10.33
C VAL A 25 8.41 -32.57 9.55
N THR A 26 7.81 -33.73 9.84
CA THR A 26 8.26 -35.02 9.28
C THR A 26 7.64 -35.34 7.91
N ARG A 27 6.66 -34.55 7.45
CA ARG A 27 5.95 -34.76 6.17
C ARG A 27 6.17 -33.58 5.22
N PRO A 28 6.19 -33.81 3.89
CA PRO A 28 6.20 -32.72 2.91
C PRO A 28 5.02 -31.75 3.14
N LEU A 29 5.27 -30.44 2.98
CA LEU A 29 4.24 -29.42 3.19
C LEU A 29 3.04 -29.56 2.25
N GLU A 30 3.29 -30.08 1.05
CA GLU A 30 2.31 -30.40 0.01
C GLU A 30 1.26 -31.39 0.53
N GLU A 31 1.70 -32.44 1.23
CA GLU A 31 0.81 -33.41 1.85
C GLU A 31 0.02 -32.80 3.01
N LEU A 32 0.66 -31.93 3.80
CA LEU A 32 -0.01 -31.24 4.89
C LEU A 32 -1.08 -30.27 4.38
N ALA A 33 -0.83 -29.55 3.28
CA ALA A 33 -1.80 -28.67 2.66
C ALA A 33 -3.05 -29.44 2.17
N SER A 34 -2.84 -30.58 1.52
CA SER A 34 -3.93 -31.48 1.11
C SER A 34 -4.71 -32.03 2.31
N ALA A 35 -3.99 -32.47 3.35
CA ALA A 35 -4.61 -32.95 4.59
C ALA A 35 -5.40 -31.85 5.33
N LEU A 36 -4.92 -30.60 5.30
CA LEU A 36 -5.58 -29.48 5.96
C LEU A 36 -6.94 -29.20 5.33
N ILE A 37 -7.07 -29.23 3.99
CA ILE A 37 -8.38 -29.06 3.33
C ILE A 37 -9.32 -30.24 3.60
N GLY A 38 -8.78 -31.46 3.59
CA GLY A 38 -9.57 -32.67 3.89
C GLY A 38 -9.97 -32.81 5.36
N SER A 39 -9.36 -32.04 6.28
CA SER A 39 -9.63 -32.15 7.70
C SER A 39 -11.03 -31.65 8.08
N THR A 40 -11.71 -32.39 8.94
CA THR A 40 -13.02 -32.02 9.53
C THR A 40 -12.91 -31.61 11.00
N GLY A 41 -11.84 -32.02 11.69
CA GLY A 41 -11.59 -31.67 13.10
C GLY A 41 -10.90 -30.32 13.26
N GLU A 42 -11.47 -29.43 14.07
CA GLU A 42 -10.95 -28.09 14.34
C GLU A 42 -9.54 -28.13 14.96
N THR A 43 -9.32 -28.98 15.97
CA THR A 43 -8.03 -29.11 16.66
C THR A 43 -6.94 -29.68 15.75
N SER A 44 -7.26 -30.72 14.98
CA SER A 44 -6.33 -31.30 13.99
C SER A 44 -5.99 -30.32 12.87
N GLY A 45 -6.96 -29.52 12.42
CA GLY A 45 -6.75 -28.51 11.39
C GLY A 45 -5.82 -27.39 11.86
N LEU A 46 -5.94 -26.96 13.12
CA LEU A 46 -5.03 -25.95 13.69
C LEU A 46 -3.59 -26.44 13.79
N VAL A 47 -3.38 -27.72 14.14
CA VAL A 47 -2.03 -28.32 14.18
C VAL A 47 -1.42 -28.36 12.77
N LEU A 48 -2.17 -28.87 11.79
CA LEU A 48 -1.71 -28.91 10.39
C LEU A 48 -1.38 -27.51 9.86
N ALA A 49 -2.24 -26.53 10.13
CA ALA A 49 -2.02 -25.14 9.71
C ALA A 49 -0.77 -24.54 10.36
N GLN A 50 -0.53 -24.81 11.66
CA GLN A 50 0.68 -24.36 12.35
C GLN A 50 1.93 -24.98 11.74
N ASP A 51 1.91 -26.30 11.50
CA ASP A 51 3.03 -27.04 10.90
C ASP A 51 3.34 -26.54 9.48
N ILE A 52 2.31 -26.24 8.67
CA ILE A 52 2.48 -25.66 7.34
C ILE A 52 3.16 -24.30 7.40
N LEU A 53 2.65 -23.39 8.24
CA LEU A 53 3.20 -22.04 8.32
C LEU A 53 4.64 -22.07 8.85
N SER A 54 4.94 -22.93 9.83
CA SER A 54 6.28 -23.04 10.40
C SER A 54 7.25 -23.68 9.43
N GLY A 55 6.87 -24.77 8.77
CA GLY A 55 7.70 -25.40 7.74
C GLY A 55 7.95 -24.46 6.56
N PHE A 56 6.96 -23.67 6.13
CA PHE A 56 7.13 -22.72 5.05
C PHE A 56 8.13 -21.59 5.40
N GLU A 57 8.11 -21.11 6.65
CA GLU A 57 9.05 -20.07 7.12
C GLU A 57 10.51 -20.55 7.14
N GLU A 58 10.74 -21.86 7.33
CA GLU A 58 12.07 -22.49 7.34
C GLU A 58 12.59 -22.85 5.94
N MET A 59 11.75 -22.80 4.91
CA MET A 59 12.14 -23.13 3.54
C MET A 59 13.03 -22.06 2.89
N ASP A 60 13.95 -22.52 2.05
CA ASP A 60 14.64 -21.66 1.09
C ASP A 60 13.73 -21.26 -0.08
N ASP A 61 14.24 -20.38 -0.95
CA ASP A 61 13.47 -19.87 -2.08
C ASP A 61 13.04 -20.96 -3.06
N ALA A 62 13.87 -22.00 -3.25
CA ALA A 62 13.55 -23.13 -4.11
C ALA A 62 12.38 -23.96 -3.54
N GLY A 63 12.41 -24.25 -2.23
CA GLY A 63 11.34 -24.93 -1.51
C GLY A 63 10.04 -24.12 -1.51
N LYS A 64 10.11 -22.82 -1.21
CA LYS A 64 8.94 -21.92 -1.26
C LYS A 64 8.30 -21.88 -2.64
N LEU A 65 9.13 -21.77 -3.69
CA LEU A 65 8.66 -21.78 -5.07
C LEU A 65 8.01 -23.12 -5.45
N ALA A 66 8.60 -24.24 -5.03
CA ALA A 66 8.03 -25.56 -5.25
C ALA A 66 6.65 -25.70 -4.57
N PHE A 67 6.54 -25.28 -3.31
CA PHE A 67 5.28 -25.26 -2.57
C PHE A 67 4.22 -24.39 -3.26
N PHE A 68 4.59 -23.17 -3.70
CA PHE A 68 3.67 -22.30 -4.43
C PHE A 68 3.18 -22.93 -5.75
N LYS A 69 4.08 -23.56 -6.51
CA LYS A 69 3.72 -24.27 -7.75
C LYS A 69 2.77 -25.43 -7.48
N HIS A 70 3.02 -26.18 -6.40
CA HIS A 70 2.15 -27.27 -5.98
C HIS A 70 0.73 -26.77 -5.66
N ILE A 71 0.58 -25.80 -4.76
CA ILE A 71 -0.76 -25.30 -4.38
C ILE A 71 -1.48 -24.57 -5.53
N ALA A 72 -0.74 -23.93 -6.44
CA ALA A 72 -1.34 -23.30 -7.61
C ALA A 72 -1.92 -24.33 -8.60
N THR A 73 -1.32 -25.52 -8.68
CA THR A 73 -1.68 -26.57 -9.65
C THR A 73 -2.66 -27.57 -9.06
N GLU A 74 -2.31 -28.22 -7.95
CA GLU A 74 -3.07 -29.33 -7.36
C GLU A 74 -4.34 -28.87 -6.64
N MET A 75 -4.41 -27.60 -6.26
CA MET A 75 -5.54 -27.02 -5.52
C MET A 75 -6.31 -26.01 -6.38
N ASN A 76 -6.31 -26.24 -7.69
CA ASN A 76 -7.06 -25.46 -8.67
C ASN A 76 -8.51 -25.95 -8.80
N ILE A 77 -9.32 -25.20 -9.55
CA ILE A 77 -10.68 -25.63 -9.91
C ILE A 77 -10.61 -26.88 -10.81
N ASP A 78 -11.62 -27.76 -10.70
CA ASP A 78 -11.89 -28.81 -11.69
C ASP A 78 -12.83 -28.22 -12.77
N PRO A 79 -12.35 -27.96 -14.00
CA PRO A 79 -13.17 -27.35 -15.05
C PRO A 79 -14.40 -28.18 -15.42
N ASP A 80 -14.32 -29.50 -15.32
CA ASP A 80 -15.44 -30.38 -15.65
C ASP A 80 -16.49 -30.38 -14.52
N ALA A 81 -16.05 -30.31 -13.26
CA ALA A 81 -16.97 -30.13 -12.13
C ALA A 81 -17.69 -28.77 -12.20
N VAL A 82 -16.95 -27.69 -12.48
CA VAL A 82 -17.52 -26.35 -12.66
C VAL A 82 -18.55 -26.35 -13.80
N ARG A 83 -18.24 -26.97 -14.94
CA ARG A 83 -19.16 -27.05 -16.09
C ARG A 83 -20.44 -27.79 -15.74
N ARG A 84 -20.34 -28.95 -15.08
CA ARG A 84 -21.51 -29.72 -14.62
C ARG A 84 -22.37 -28.92 -13.64
N ALA A 85 -21.73 -28.20 -12.70
CA ALA A 85 -22.45 -27.39 -11.72
C ALA A 85 -23.14 -26.19 -12.36
N LEU A 86 -22.51 -25.55 -13.36
CA LEU A 86 -23.11 -24.48 -14.14
C LEU A 86 -24.32 -24.98 -14.95
N ASP A 87 -24.19 -26.09 -15.66
CA ASP A 87 -25.30 -26.69 -16.42
C ASP A 87 -26.50 -27.00 -15.52
N ALA A 88 -26.25 -27.47 -14.29
CA ALA A 88 -27.29 -27.73 -13.30
C ALA A 88 -27.96 -26.43 -12.81
N TYR A 89 -27.18 -25.38 -12.59
CA TYR A 89 -27.69 -24.06 -12.21
C TYR A 89 -28.54 -23.44 -13.32
N GLU A 90 -28.11 -23.50 -14.58
CA GLU A 90 -28.87 -22.97 -15.72
C GLU A 90 -30.20 -23.69 -15.93
N LYS A 91 -30.23 -25.02 -15.78
CA LYS A 91 -31.47 -25.82 -15.93
C LYS A 91 -32.48 -25.56 -14.83
N ALA A 92 -32.02 -25.36 -13.60
CA ALA A 92 -32.89 -25.16 -12.44
C ALA A 92 -32.25 -24.22 -11.42
N PRO A 93 -32.34 -22.89 -11.61
CA PRO A 93 -31.80 -21.92 -10.67
C PRO A 93 -32.46 -22.06 -9.29
N SER A 94 -31.66 -22.38 -8.27
CA SER A 94 -32.12 -22.58 -6.90
C SER A 94 -30.99 -22.30 -5.91
N LYS A 95 -31.32 -22.19 -4.61
CA LYS A 95 -30.30 -22.07 -3.54
C LYS A 95 -29.27 -23.19 -3.62
N GLN A 96 -29.72 -24.43 -3.88
CA GLN A 96 -28.83 -25.60 -3.90
C GLN A 96 -27.91 -25.59 -5.13
N SER A 97 -28.47 -25.36 -6.32
CA SER A 97 -27.68 -25.34 -7.56
C SER A 97 -26.71 -24.16 -7.60
N TYR A 98 -27.10 -23.00 -7.06
CA TYR A 98 -26.20 -21.85 -6.88
C TYR A 98 -25.05 -22.17 -5.91
N HIS A 99 -25.37 -22.77 -4.75
CA HIS A 99 -24.33 -23.17 -3.79
C HIS A 99 -23.34 -24.15 -4.40
N SER A 100 -23.81 -25.18 -5.11
CA SER A 100 -22.94 -26.13 -5.80
C SER A 100 -22.06 -25.44 -6.84
N PHE A 101 -22.61 -24.55 -7.66
CA PHE A 101 -21.82 -23.80 -8.64
C PHE A 101 -20.74 -22.95 -7.99
N MET A 102 -21.08 -22.22 -6.92
CA MET A 102 -20.11 -21.40 -6.19
C MET A 102 -19.01 -22.25 -5.54
N ALA A 103 -19.37 -23.40 -4.95
CA ALA A 103 -18.42 -24.30 -4.30
C ALA A 103 -17.41 -24.90 -5.29
N GLU A 104 -17.86 -25.36 -6.46
CA GLU A 104 -16.97 -25.92 -7.49
C GLU A 104 -16.12 -24.85 -8.17
N SER A 105 -16.61 -23.61 -8.24
CA SER A 105 -15.91 -22.48 -8.87
C SER A 105 -14.84 -21.83 -7.97
N GLU A 106 -14.76 -22.23 -6.70
CA GLU A 106 -13.76 -21.72 -5.78
C GLU A 106 -12.56 -22.69 -5.71
N PRO A 107 -11.33 -22.24 -6.02
CA PRO A 107 -10.18 -23.11 -5.95
C PRO A 107 -9.83 -23.46 -4.51
N GLY A 108 -9.42 -24.71 -4.26
CA GLY A 108 -9.05 -25.19 -2.91
C GLY A 108 -8.00 -24.31 -2.22
N ARG A 109 -7.10 -23.68 -2.97
CA ARG A 109 -6.10 -22.75 -2.40
C ARG A 109 -6.69 -21.54 -1.65
N GLN A 110 -7.90 -21.07 -1.99
CA GLN A 110 -8.57 -20.05 -1.17
C GLN A 110 -8.95 -20.58 0.21
N GLU A 111 -9.50 -21.80 0.26
CA GLU A 111 -9.85 -22.44 1.52
C GLU A 111 -8.60 -22.80 2.35
N LEU A 112 -7.51 -23.22 1.70
CA LEU A 112 -6.23 -23.40 2.38
C LEU A 112 -5.83 -22.12 3.13
N VAL A 113 -5.77 -20.99 2.44
CA VAL A 113 -5.34 -19.71 3.03
C VAL A 113 -6.29 -19.27 4.14
N ARG A 114 -7.61 -19.47 4.01
CA ARG A 114 -8.56 -19.22 5.10
C ARG A 114 -8.32 -20.10 6.33
N ARG A 115 -8.02 -21.39 6.14
CA ARG A 115 -7.72 -22.32 7.24
C ARG A 115 -6.39 -21.99 7.92
N LEU A 116 -5.37 -21.62 7.16
CA LEU A 116 -4.10 -21.13 7.71
C LEU A 116 -4.32 -19.90 8.60
N ASN A 117 -5.20 -18.99 8.21
CA ASN A 117 -5.48 -17.77 8.97
C ASN A 117 -6.25 -18.00 10.29
N ARG A 118 -6.69 -19.24 10.59
CA ARG A 118 -7.31 -19.58 11.88
C ARG A 118 -6.27 -19.70 13.00
N VAL A 119 -5.01 -19.88 12.66
CA VAL A 119 -3.90 -19.92 13.63
C VAL A 119 -3.66 -18.52 14.18
N GLN A 120 -3.47 -18.42 15.51
CA GLN A 120 -3.20 -17.13 16.17
C GLN A 120 -1.93 -16.49 15.58
N GLY A 121 -2.03 -15.23 15.15
CA GLY A 121 -0.93 -14.49 14.54
C GLY A 121 -0.62 -14.87 13.09
N ALA A 122 -1.41 -15.75 12.46
CA ALA A 122 -1.15 -16.19 11.10
C ALA A 122 -1.33 -15.10 10.04
N THR A 123 -2.15 -14.08 10.29
CA THR A 123 -2.37 -13.01 9.31
C THR A 123 -1.05 -12.35 8.88
N GLY A 124 -0.18 -11.99 9.83
CA GLY A 124 1.14 -11.45 9.51
C GLY A 124 2.06 -12.45 8.80
N ARG A 125 1.95 -13.75 9.13
CA ARG A 125 2.70 -14.83 8.46
C ARG A 125 2.26 -15.00 7.01
N LEU A 126 0.95 -14.90 6.74
CA LEU A 126 0.38 -14.95 5.40
C LEU A 126 0.73 -13.71 4.58
N VAL A 127 0.80 -12.52 5.20
CA VAL A 127 1.30 -11.32 4.54
C VAL A 127 2.75 -11.52 4.08
N ARG A 128 3.62 -12.06 4.95
CA ARG A 128 5.00 -12.41 4.55
C ARG A 128 5.06 -13.49 3.47
N MET A 129 4.23 -14.53 3.57
CA MET A 129 4.11 -15.57 2.54
C MET A 129 3.73 -14.96 1.18
N ARG A 130 2.79 -14.01 1.14
CA ARG A 130 2.45 -13.31 -0.11
C ARG A 130 3.59 -12.41 -0.58
N ALA A 131 4.36 -11.78 0.32
CA ALA A 131 5.55 -11.02 -0.08
C ALA A 131 6.58 -11.92 -0.79
N ASP A 132 6.81 -13.13 -0.26
CA ASP A 132 7.65 -14.16 -0.91
C ASP A 132 7.06 -14.58 -2.27
N LEU A 133 5.74 -14.78 -2.36
CA LEU A 133 5.07 -15.06 -3.63
C LEU A 133 5.33 -13.96 -4.66
N LEU A 134 5.13 -12.70 -4.32
CA LEU A 134 5.35 -11.57 -5.24
C LEU A 134 6.80 -11.45 -5.71
N ARG A 135 7.76 -11.80 -4.83
CA ARG A 135 9.18 -11.80 -5.14
C ARG A 135 9.55 -12.95 -6.09
N LEU A 136 9.01 -14.14 -5.87
CA LEU A 136 9.33 -15.37 -6.61
C LEU A 136 8.49 -15.57 -7.88
N ALA A 137 7.30 -14.97 -7.98
CA ALA A 137 6.32 -15.25 -9.04
C ALA A 137 6.54 -14.51 -10.36
N ARG A 138 7.53 -13.61 -10.45
CA ARG A 138 7.72 -12.69 -11.61
C ARG A 138 7.79 -13.39 -12.97
N GLU A 139 8.11 -14.69 -13.01
CA GLU A 139 8.31 -15.45 -14.25
C GLU A 139 7.34 -16.63 -14.44
N THR A 140 6.31 -16.81 -13.60
CA THR A 140 5.41 -17.99 -13.66
C THR A 140 3.92 -17.59 -13.71
N PRO A 141 3.25 -17.68 -14.88
CA PRO A 141 1.84 -17.28 -15.02
C PRO A 141 0.87 -17.99 -14.05
N ALA A 142 1.11 -19.27 -13.73
CA ALA A 142 0.26 -20.01 -12.79
C ALA A 142 0.25 -19.39 -11.38
N LEU A 143 1.33 -18.74 -10.97
CA LEU A 143 1.43 -18.06 -9.66
C LEU A 143 0.70 -16.72 -9.64
N ALA A 144 0.42 -16.11 -10.80
CA ALA A 144 -0.39 -14.90 -10.87
C ALA A 144 -1.83 -15.16 -10.44
N ALA A 145 -2.40 -16.34 -10.75
CA ALA A 145 -3.72 -16.74 -10.28
C ALA A 145 -3.75 -16.89 -8.76
N LEU A 146 -2.71 -17.49 -8.16
CA LEU A 146 -2.58 -17.59 -6.71
C LEU A 146 -2.50 -16.20 -6.04
N ASP A 147 -1.78 -15.22 -6.62
CA ASP A 147 -1.77 -13.84 -6.09
C ASP A 147 -3.17 -13.19 -6.14
N LEU A 148 -3.99 -13.49 -7.15
CA LEU A 148 -5.37 -12.98 -7.20
C LEU A 148 -6.21 -13.50 -6.03
N ASP A 149 -6.04 -14.77 -5.64
CA ASP A 149 -6.73 -15.34 -4.48
C ASP A 149 -6.28 -14.72 -3.16
N PHE A 150 -4.97 -14.51 -3.00
CA PHE A 150 -4.44 -13.75 -1.87
C PHE A 150 -5.00 -12.33 -1.82
N LYS A 151 -5.05 -11.62 -2.96
CA LYS A 151 -5.64 -10.27 -3.06
C LYS A 151 -7.11 -10.27 -2.66
N HIS A 152 -7.88 -11.26 -3.14
CA HIS A 152 -9.29 -11.40 -2.80
C HIS A 152 -9.50 -11.53 -1.28
N LEU A 153 -8.76 -12.45 -0.63
CA LEU A 153 -8.85 -12.67 0.81
C LEU A 153 -8.37 -11.46 1.60
N PHE A 154 -7.23 -10.86 1.23
CA PHE A 154 -6.68 -9.71 1.93
C PHE A 154 -7.54 -8.46 1.78
N ALA A 155 -8.22 -8.26 0.66
CA ALA A 155 -9.17 -7.15 0.51
C ALA A 155 -10.33 -7.22 1.52
N SER A 156 -10.77 -8.44 1.87
CA SER A 156 -11.80 -8.66 2.89
C SER A 156 -11.23 -8.49 4.31
N TRP A 157 -10.06 -9.08 4.57
CA TRP A 157 -9.44 -9.08 5.91
C TRP A 157 -8.91 -7.71 6.32
N PHE A 158 -8.30 -6.96 5.41
CA PHE A 158 -7.75 -5.62 5.64
C PHE A 158 -8.72 -4.52 5.19
N ASN A 159 -10.00 -4.71 5.45
CA ASN A 159 -10.99 -3.69 5.13
C ASN A 159 -10.74 -2.43 5.97
N ARG A 160 -11.05 -1.27 5.38
CA ARG A 160 -10.86 0.05 5.99
C ARG A 160 -11.50 0.18 7.38
N GLY A 161 -12.64 -0.49 7.60
CA GLY A 161 -13.42 -0.35 8.84
C GLY A 161 -12.67 -0.83 10.09
N PHE A 162 -11.64 -1.66 9.93
CA PHE A 162 -10.80 -2.13 11.04
C PHE A 162 -9.46 -1.40 11.15
N LEU A 163 -9.13 -0.49 10.24
CA LEU A 163 -7.89 0.27 10.35
C LEU A 163 -8.00 1.32 11.45
N VAL A 164 -7.01 1.31 12.33
CA VAL A 164 -6.90 2.26 13.43
C VAL A 164 -5.75 3.21 13.15
N LEU A 165 -6.06 4.49 12.99
CA LEU A 165 -5.07 5.54 12.92
C LEU A 165 -4.52 5.84 14.31
N ARG A 166 -3.20 5.89 14.48
CA ARG A 166 -2.52 6.25 15.72
C ARG A 166 -1.44 7.29 15.45
N PRO A 167 -1.29 8.32 16.30
CA PRO A 167 -0.12 9.17 16.25
C PRO A 167 1.13 8.37 16.62
N ILE A 168 2.25 8.66 15.97
CA ILE A 168 3.57 8.13 16.26
C ILE A 168 4.46 9.31 16.67
N ASN A 169 4.99 9.27 17.88
CA ASN A 169 5.88 10.28 18.42
C ASN A 169 7.08 9.62 19.13
N TRP A 170 7.92 10.43 19.78
CA TRP A 170 9.10 9.93 20.48
C TRP A 170 8.78 9.10 21.74
N GLU A 171 7.55 9.15 22.25
CA GLU A 171 7.07 8.33 23.38
C GLU A 171 6.53 6.96 22.93
N SER A 172 6.38 6.74 21.62
CA SER A 172 5.94 5.46 21.06
C SER A 172 6.89 4.31 21.45
N PRO A 173 6.38 3.07 21.58
CA PRO A 173 7.22 1.92 21.90
C PRO A 173 8.39 1.75 20.91
N ALA A 174 9.60 1.53 21.43
CA ALA A 174 10.82 1.43 20.64
C ALA A 174 10.74 0.41 19.50
N HIS A 175 10.11 -0.76 19.73
CA HIS A 175 9.94 -1.79 18.70
C HIS A 175 9.03 -1.37 17.53
N ILE A 176 8.18 -0.34 17.70
CA ILE A 176 7.41 0.27 16.61
C ILE A 176 8.27 1.29 15.88
N LEU A 177 9.05 2.09 16.62
CA LEU A 177 9.97 3.08 16.06
C LEU A 177 11.05 2.42 15.18
N GLU A 178 11.61 1.28 15.62
CA GLU A 178 12.53 0.46 14.82
C GLU A 178 11.91 0.04 13.47
N LYS A 179 10.61 -0.27 13.46
CA LYS A 179 9.89 -0.62 12.23
C LYS A 179 9.67 0.59 11.32
N ILE A 180 9.41 1.77 11.87
CA ILE A 180 9.32 3.00 11.07
C ILE A 180 10.65 3.25 10.35
N ILE A 181 11.79 3.10 11.05
CA ILE A 181 13.12 3.19 10.43
C ILE A 181 13.26 2.16 9.30
N ALA A 182 12.92 0.89 9.57
CA ALA A 182 13.08 -0.20 8.61
C ALA A 182 12.15 -0.10 7.38
N TYR A 183 11.01 0.59 7.51
CA TYR A 183 9.97 0.64 6.47
C TYR A 183 9.92 1.96 5.70
N GLU A 184 10.77 2.93 6.03
CA GLU A 184 10.79 4.20 5.32
C GLU A 184 11.32 4.03 3.89
N ALA A 185 10.44 4.27 2.93
CA ALA A 185 10.67 3.96 1.52
C ALA A 185 10.86 5.19 0.63
N VAL A 186 10.55 6.40 1.13
CA VAL A 186 10.62 7.64 0.35
C VAL A 186 11.92 8.39 0.65
N HIS A 187 12.23 8.58 1.93
CA HIS A 187 13.40 9.30 2.43
C HIS A 187 14.06 8.52 3.56
N ALA A 188 15.04 7.67 3.21
CA ALA A 188 15.73 6.78 4.14
C ALA A 188 16.04 7.44 5.50
N ILE A 189 15.81 6.70 6.58
CA ILE A 189 16.14 7.11 7.95
C ILE A 189 17.39 6.32 8.36
N ASP A 190 18.54 6.98 8.39
CA ASP A 190 19.82 6.30 8.57
C ASP A 190 20.17 6.05 10.06
N SER A 191 19.44 6.66 11.00
CA SER A 191 19.76 6.58 12.42
C SER A 191 18.58 6.91 13.34
N TRP A 192 18.70 6.53 14.62
CA TRP A 192 17.77 6.96 15.67
C TRP A 192 17.74 8.46 15.86
N GLU A 193 18.86 9.16 15.67
CA GLU A 193 18.89 10.62 15.70
C GLU A 193 18.11 11.22 14.54
N ASP A 194 18.20 10.62 13.35
CA ASP A 194 17.39 11.05 12.21
C ASP A 194 15.90 10.83 12.45
N LEU A 195 15.52 9.67 13.00
CA LEU A 195 14.15 9.41 13.42
C LEU A 195 13.67 10.45 14.44
N ARG A 196 14.48 10.75 15.46
CA ARG A 196 14.15 11.73 16.50
C ARG A 196 13.85 13.09 15.90
N ARG A 197 14.66 13.57 14.96
CA ARG A 197 14.43 14.85 14.25
C ARG A 197 13.13 14.91 13.47
N ARG A 198 12.57 13.76 13.08
CA ARG A 198 11.29 13.67 12.36
C ARG A 198 10.08 13.44 13.28
N LEU A 199 10.29 13.15 14.56
CA LEU A 199 9.20 12.81 15.50
C LEU A 199 9.11 13.70 16.74
N GLU A 200 10.23 14.26 17.20
CA GLU A 200 10.28 15.08 18.42
C GLU A 200 9.85 16.55 18.20
N PRO A 201 10.27 17.24 17.13
CA PRO A 201 9.91 18.66 16.95
C PRO A 201 8.41 18.91 16.84
N GLU A 202 7.94 20.03 17.37
CA GLU A 202 6.51 20.38 17.37
C GLU A 202 5.92 20.62 15.99
N ASP A 203 6.75 20.92 14.98
CA ASP A 203 6.34 21.05 13.58
C ASP A 203 6.50 19.74 12.79
N ARG A 204 6.67 18.62 13.47
CA ARG A 204 6.64 17.30 12.85
C ARG A 204 5.52 16.47 13.45
N ARG A 205 4.81 15.76 12.58
CA ARG A 205 3.76 14.81 12.95
C ARG A 205 3.98 13.53 12.18
N CYS A 206 3.78 12.40 12.83
CA CYS A 206 3.78 11.11 12.17
C CYS A 206 2.55 10.34 12.61
N PHE A 207 1.93 9.63 11.68
CA PHE A 207 0.77 8.81 11.93
C PHE A 207 0.97 7.44 11.30
N ALA A 208 0.44 6.39 11.92
CA ALA A 208 0.44 5.06 11.33
C ALA A 208 -0.93 4.40 11.45
N PHE A 209 -1.29 3.65 10.40
CA PHE A 209 -2.48 2.81 10.35
C PHE A 209 -2.11 1.40 10.79
N PHE A 210 -2.82 0.90 11.79
CA PHE A 210 -2.69 -0.44 12.34
C PHE A 210 -3.93 -1.27 12.04
N HIS A 211 -3.75 -2.59 11.99
CA HIS A 211 -4.86 -3.53 11.88
C HIS A 211 -4.90 -4.44 13.12
N PRO A 212 -6.07 -4.76 13.69
CA PRO A 212 -6.17 -5.59 14.90
C PRO A 212 -5.49 -6.96 14.79
N ALA A 213 -5.47 -7.54 13.60
CA ALA A 213 -4.78 -8.81 13.35
C ALA A 213 -3.25 -8.69 13.27
N MET A 214 -2.71 -7.47 13.17
CA MET A 214 -1.28 -7.16 13.12
C MET A 214 -0.96 -5.92 13.99
N PRO A 215 -1.09 -6.04 15.33
CA PRO A 215 -1.12 -4.89 16.25
C PRO A 215 0.12 -4.02 16.28
N ASP A 216 1.28 -4.64 16.15
CA ASP A 216 2.57 -3.99 16.25
C ASP A 216 3.18 -3.78 14.86
N GLU A 217 2.40 -3.99 13.81
CA GLU A 217 2.84 -3.76 12.45
C GLU A 217 2.14 -2.49 11.94
N PRO A 218 2.86 -1.37 11.78
CA PRO A 218 2.34 -0.29 10.97
C PRO A 218 2.13 -0.86 9.56
N LEU A 219 0.94 -0.66 9.00
CA LEU A 219 0.64 -1.06 7.63
C LEU A 219 0.97 0.05 6.66
N ILE A 220 0.65 1.27 7.06
CA ILE A 220 0.97 2.52 6.37
C ILE A 220 1.40 3.49 7.43
N PHE A 221 2.46 4.25 7.20
CA PHE A 221 2.70 5.46 7.97
C PHE A 221 2.84 6.67 7.08
N VAL A 222 2.62 7.83 7.69
CA VAL A 222 2.51 9.12 7.05
C VAL A 222 3.29 10.11 7.88
N GLU A 223 4.32 10.69 7.29
CA GLU A 223 5.09 11.78 7.89
C GLU A 223 4.62 13.14 7.35
N VAL A 224 4.42 14.08 8.26
CA VAL A 224 3.89 15.41 8.00
C VAL A 224 4.78 16.47 8.63
N ALA A 225 5.12 17.49 7.84
CA ALA A 225 5.77 18.69 8.33
C ALA A 225 4.75 19.84 8.37
N LEU A 226 4.75 20.59 9.47
CA LEU A 226 3.95 21.80 9.61
C LEU A 226 4.81 22.99 9.18
N THR A 227 4.34 23.77 8.20
CA THR A 227 5.12 24.85 7.58
C THR A 227 4.29 26.12 7.40
N LYS A 228 4.97 27.20 7.04
CA LYS A 228 4.35 28.41 6.47
C LYS A 228 4.47 28.35 4.95
N GLY A 229 3.35 28.12 4.28
CA GLY A 229 3.27 27.94 2.84
C GLY A 229 3.73 26.56 2.34
N THR A 230 3.55 26.37 1.03
CA THR A 230 3.81 25.11 0.31
C THR A 230 5.31 24.96 -0.03
N PRO A 231 5.99 23.90 0.43
CA PRO A 231 7.40 23.69 0.12
C PRO A 231 7.61 23.13 -1.29
N SER A 232 8.80 23.40 -1.83
CA SER A 232 9.24 22.94 -3.15
C SER A 232 10.51 22.09 -3.15
N SER A 233 11.11 21.83 -1.98
CA SER A 233 12.33 21.02 -1.86
C SER A 233 12.28 20.16 -0.60
N VAL A 234 12.56 18.86 -0.76
CA VAL A 234 12.63 17.94 0.38
C VAL A 234 13.90 18.14 1.19
N GLN A 235 15.02 18.51 0.55
CA GLN A 235 16.27 18.82 1.27
C GLN A 235 16.08 19.99 2.23
N ALA A 236 15.35 21.03 1.82
CA ALA A 236 15.01 22.15 2.71
C ALA A 236 14.11 21.70 3.87
N LEU A 237 13.18 20.78 3.62
CA LEU A 237 12.25 20.26 4.63
C LEU A 237 12.94 19.36 5.67
N LEU A 238 13.97 18.61 5.25
CA LEU A 238 14.72 17.66 6.08
C LEU A 238 16.07 18.22 6.58
N ALA A 239 16.36 19.50 6.31
CA ALA A 239 17.61 20.14 6.73
C ALA A 239 17.79 20.07 8.26
N GLN A 240 19.01 19.75 8.72
CA GLN A 240 19.32 19.57 10.14
C GLN A 240 19.39 20.89 10.90
N ASP A 241 19.79 21.96 10.22
CA ASP A 241 20.00 23.32 10.73
C ASP A 241 18.80 24.24 10.49
N ARG A 242 17.63 23.67 10.16
CA ARG A 242 16.39 24.44 9.98
C ARG A 242 15.93 25.05 11.30
N GLU A 243 15.28 26.19 11.24
CA GLU A 243 14.54 26.73 12.38
C GLU A 243 13.24 25.96 12.58
N GLU A 244 12.98 25.51 13.81
CA GLU A 244 11.72 24.89 14.18
C GLU A 244 10.59 25.92 14.18
N THR A 245 9.51 25.61 13.47
CA THR A 245 8.31 26.44 13.51
C THR A 245 7.43 26.00 14.67
N ARG A 246 6.88 26.93 15.44
CA ARG A 246 5.86 26.56 16.44
C ARG A 246 4.63 26.05 15.72
N ALA A 247 4.05 24.93 16.18
CA ALA A 247 2.90 24.32 15.52
C ALA A 247 1.76 25.32 15.25
N GLU A 248 1.47 26.19 16.22
CA GLU A 248 0.43 27.24 16.16
C GLU A 248 0.65 28.29 15.06
N GLU A 249 1.89 28.46 14.59
CA GLU A 249 2.23 29.43 13.55
C GLU A 249 2.17 28.86 12.14
N ALA A 250 2.04 27.53 12.01
CA ALA A 250 1.95 26.88 10.72
C ALA A 250 0.56 27.08 10.10
N ASP A 251 0.54 27.32 8.78
CA ASP A 251 -0.69 27.41 7.97
C ASP A 251 -0.88 26.21 7.02
N THR A 252 0.17 25.40 6.89
CA THR A 252 0.27 24.33 5.89
C THR A 252 0.72 23.02 6.55
N ALA A 253 -0.01 21.94 6.27
CA ALA A 253 0.40 20.57 6.58
C ALA A 253 0.93 19.91 5.30
N VAL A 254 2.20 19.48 5.34
CA VAL A 254 2.93 18.92 4.21
C VAL A 254 3.16 17.44 4.42
N PHE A 255 2.43 16.60 3.69
CA PHE A 255 2.64 15.15 3.65
C PHE A 255 3.85 14.84 2.76
N TYR A 256 5.03 14.64 3.36
CA TYR A 256 6.27 14.47 2.61
C TYR A 256 6.73 13.01 2.51
N SER A 257 6.23 12.12 3.37
CA SER A 257 6.43 10.67 3.22
C SER A 257 5.14 9.90 3.51
N ILE A 258 4.82 8.94 2.64
CA ILE A 258 3.74 7.98 2.82
C ILE A 258 4.28 6.62 2.40
N SER A 259 4.47 5.73 3.38
CA SER A 259 5.15 4.46 3.19
C SER A 259 4.18 3.30 3.45
N ASN A 260 4.04 2.39 2.48
CA ASN A 260 3.40 1.09 2.71
C ASN A 260 4.44 0.13 3.27
N CYS A 261 4.27 -0.25 4.52
CA CYS A 261 5.26 -1.01 5.28
C CYS A 261 5.31 -2.50 4.90
N GLN A 262 4.24 -3.01 4.29
CA GLN A 262 4.06 -4.44 4.09
C GLN A 262 4.06 -4.75 2.60
N ALA A 263 5.18 -5.27 2.08
CA ALA A 263 5.29 -5.69 0.68
C ALA A 263 4.21 -6.72 0.29
N GLY A 264 3.83 -7.60 1.23
CA GLY A 264 2.73 -8.54 1.08
C GLY A 264 1.35 -7.89 1.03
N LEU A 265 1.20 -6.59 1.28
CA LEU A 265 -0.04 -5.84 1.08
C LEU A 265 0.03 -4.93 -0.15
N ALA A 266 1.04 -5.11 -1.01
CA ALA A 266 1.11 -4.42 -2.29
C ALA A 266 -0.18 -4.62 -3.09
N SER A 267 -0.72 -3.51 -3.61
CA SER A 267 -1.99 -3.43 -4.34
C SER A 267 -3.25 -3.84 -3.56
N ILE A 268 -3.20 -3.95 -2.23
CA ILE A 268 -4.39 -4.04 -1.39
C ILE A 268 -4.86 -2.63 -1.07
N SER A 269 -6.11 -2.30 -1.41
CA SER A 269 -6.69 -1.00 -1.07
C SER A 269 -7.13 -0.98 0.38
N PHE A 270 -6.65 0.02 1.11
CA PHE A 270 -7.07 0.34 2.48
C PHE A 270 -8.17 1.43 2.50
N GLY A 271 -8.78 1.68 1.33
CA GLY A 271 -9.75 2.74 1.10
C GLY A 271 -9.13 4.08 0.68
N ASN A 272 -9.98 4.94 0.10
CA ASN A 272 -9.57 6.16 -0.61
C ASN A 272 -9.74 7.44 0.23
N SER A 273 -9.45 7.39 1.53
CA SER A 273 -9.54 8.59 2.38
C SER A 273 -8.58 8.56 3.57
N LEU A 274 -7.47 7.82 3.45
CA LEU A 274 -6.46 7.75 4.52
C LEU A 274 -5.91 9.14 4.81
N ILE A 275 -5.51 9.85 3.76
CA ILE A 275 -4.96 11.21 3.88
C ILE A 275 -6.02 12.21 4.33
N LYS A 276 -7.28 12.03 3.92
CA LYS A 276 -8.38 12.86 4.41
C LYS A 276 -8.54 12.73 5.92
N GLN A 277 -8.42 11.52 6.48
CA GLN A 277 -8.52 11.31 7.92
C GLN A 277 -7.41 12.08 8.64
N VAL A 278 -6.15 11.86 8.25
CA VAL A 278 -5.00 12.56 8.85
C VAL A 278 -5.12 14.07 8.73
N ALA A 279 -5.48 14.58 7.55
CA ALA A 279 -5.67 16.01 7.32
C ALA A 279 -6.82 16.60 8.16
N SER A 280 -7.92 15.85 8.35
CA SER A 280 -9.05 16.30 9.18
C SER A 280 -8.68 16.33 10.66
N ASP A 281 -7.92 15.35 11.13
CA ASP A 281 -7.44 15.29 12.52
C ASP A 281 -6.48 16.47 12.80
N LEU A 282 -5.54 16.74 11.88
CA LEU A 282 -4.65 17.91 11.96
C LEU A 282 -5.42 19.24 11.94
N ALA A 283 -6.43 19.38 11.08
CA ALA A 283 -7.27 20.58 11.02
C ALA A 283 -8.06 20.81 12.32
N ALA A 284 -8.48 19.72 12.98
CA ALA A 284 -9.19 19.79 14.26
C ALA A 284 -8.25 20.14 15.42
N GLU A 285 -7.00 19.68 15.39
CA GLU A 285 -5.98 19.99 16.39
C GLU A 285 -5.45 21.42 16.27
N ASN A 286 -5.27 21.93 15.04
CA ASN A 286 -4.75 23.27 14.79
C ASN A 286 -5.58 24.01 13.72
N ALA A 287 -6.43 24.93 14.19
CA ALA A 287 -7.28 25.75 13.32
C ALA A 287 -6.51 26.71 12.39
N GLY A 288 -5.21 26.93 12.63
CA GLY A 288 -4.33 27.68 11.73
C GLY A 288 -4.02 26.95 10.42
N LEU A 289 -4.09 25.61 10.42
CA LEU A 289 -3.81 24.79 9.24
C LEU A 289 -4.96 24.88 8.23
N THR A 290 -4.72 25.57 7.12
CA THR A 290 -5.70 25.79 6.06
C THR A 290 -5.32 25.11 4.75
N ILE A 291 -4.03 24.78 4.57
CA ILE A 291 -3.48 24.17 3.35
C ILE A 291 -3.00 22.76 3.67
N PHE A 292 -3.50 21.77 2.93
CA PHE A 292 -3.10 20.37 3.07
C PHE A 292 -2.51 19.90 1.75
N VAL A 293 -1.19 19.80 1.68
CA VAL A 293 -0.45 19.50 0.46
C VAL A 293 0.53 18.37 0.69
N THR A 294 0.90 17.67 -0.36
CA THR A 294 1.99 16.68 -0.30
C THR A 294 3.27 17.27 -0.87
N LEU A 295 4.40 16.65 -0.62
CA LEU A 295 5.60 16.80 -1.44
C LEU A 295 6.02 15.39 -1.88
N SER A 296 5.49 14.95 -3.03
CA SER A 296 5.52 13.55 -3.45
C SER A 296 6.55 13.30 -4.56
N PRO A 297 7.18 12.11 -4.58
CA PRO A 297 8.08 11.70 -5.66
C PRO A 297 7.30 11.38 -6.96
N ILE A 298 8.03 11.23 -8.07
CA ILE A 298 7.50 10.86 -9.39
C ILE A 298 8.29 9.63 -9.92
N PRO A 299 8.11 8.45 -9.30
CA PRO A 299 9.08 7.34 -9.38
C PRO A 299 9.29 6.75 -10.78
N GLU A 300 8.27 6.82 -11.64
CA GLU A 300 8.25 6.15 -12.95
C GLU A 300 8.50 7.10 -14.14
N LEU A 301 8.86 8.36 -13.88
CA LEU A 301 9.01 9.37 -14.94
C LEU A 301 10.12 9.01 -15.93
N LYS A 302 11.33 8.67 -15.45
CA LYS A 302 12.43 8.30 -16.34
C LYS A 302 12.17 7.00 -17.09
N ASN A 303 11.65 5.99 -16.40
CA ASN A 303 11.26 4.72 -17.02
C ASN A 303 10.25 4.93 -18.15
N TRP A 304 9.27 5.81 -17.97
CA TRP A 304 8.31 6.16 -19.00
C TRP A 304 8.97 6.90 -20.18
N LEU A 305 9.85 7.87 -19.92
CA LEU A 305 10.56 8.59 -20.98
C LEU A 305 11.44 7.67 -21.82
N ASP A 306 12.09 6.68 -21.21
CA ASP A 306 12.89 5.68 -21.90
C ASP A 306 12.01 4.78 -22.78
N GLN A 307 10.83 4.38 -22.28
CA GLN A 307 9.84 3.61 -23.05
C GLN A 307 9.31 4.36 -24.28
N GLU A 308 9.12 5.68 -24.17
CA GLU A 308 8.65 6.53 -25.27
C GLU A 308 9.78 7.02 -26.19
N ALA A 309 11.03 6.59 -25.96
CA ALA A 309 12.23 7.08 -26.65
C ALA A 309 12.37 8.62 -26.60
N GLN A 310 12.00 9.21 -25.47
CA GLN A 310 11.99 10.66 -25.21
C GLN A 310 13.02 11.11 -24.17
N ALA A 311 14.02 10.27 -23.84
CA ALA A 311 15.04 10.53 -22.81
C ALA A 311 15.78 11.88 -22.98
N GLN A 312 15.96 12.35 -24.22
CA GLN A 312 16.57 13.65 -24.56
C GLN A 312 15.77 14.87 -24.06
N ASN A 313 14.53 14.71 -23.60
CA ASN A 313 13.73 15.82 -23.05
C ASN A 313 14.05 16.15 -21.58
N PHE A 314 15.11 15.56 -21.00
CA PHE A 314 15.56 15.77 -19.62
C PHE A 314 16.87 16.57 -19.46
N GLU A 315 17.28 17.33 -20.46
CA GLU A 315 18.61 17.96 -20.50
C GLU A 315 18.82 19.16 -19.55
N THR A 316 17.77 19.79 -19.02
CA THR A 316 17.89 20.96 -18.11
C THR A 316 16.78 20.98 -17.06
N SER A 317 17.07 21.54 -15.88
CA SER A 317 16.11 21.65 -14.77
C SER A 317 14.86 22.47 -15.12
N SER A 318 14.97 23.51 -15.94
CA SER A 318 13.81 24.30 -16.38
C SER A 318 12.85 23.51 -17.28
N LYS A 319 13.37 22.57 -18.10
CA LYS A 319 12.54 21.67 -18.93
C LYS A 319 11.97 20.50 -18.13
N ALA A 320 12.67 20.05 -17.09
CA ALA A 320 12.29 18.89 -16.28
C ALA A 320 10.88 19.04 -15.66
N ALA A 321 10.55 20.20 -15.08
CA ALA A 321 9.23 20.43 -14.49
C ALA A 321 8.10 20.43 -15.54
N GLY A 322 8.35 20.97 -16.73
CA GLY A 322 7.43 20.90 -17.88
C GLY A 322 7.15 19.47 -18.33
N THR A 323 8.22 18.69 -18.51
CA THR A 323 8.15 17.26 -18.86
C THR A 323 7.42 16.44 -17.80
N ALA A 324 7.71 16.65 -16.51
CA ALA A 324 7.02 16.01 -15.41
C ALA A 324 5.53 16.37 -15.36
N ALA A 325 5.18 17.65 -15.55
CA ALA A 325 3.78 18.09 -15.62
C ALA A 325 3.04 17.45 -16.81
N TYR A 326 3.68 17.36 -17.99
CA TYR A 326 3.11 16.67 -19.15
C TYR A 326 2.84 15.20 -18.85
N TYR A 327 3.84 14.49 -18.32
CA TYR A 327 3.76 13.08 -17.92
C TYR A 327 2.60 12.84 -16.95
N LEU A 328 2.51 13.62 -15.87
CA LEU A 328 1.47 13.45 -14.85
C LEU A 328 0.05 13.65 -15.41
N LEU A 329 -0.12 14.50 -16.43
CA LEU A 329 -1.43 14.78 -17.03
C LEU A 329 -1.81 13.82 -18.16
N HIS A 330 -0.84 13.40 -18.99
CA HIS A 330 -1.11 12.73 -20.27
C HIS A 330 -0.64 11.28 -20.33
N ALA A 331 0.37 10.87 -19.55
CA ALA A 331 0.82 9.49 -19.59
C ALA A 331 -0.21 8.57 -18.93
N LYS A 332 -0.67 7.57 -19.69
CA LYS A 332 -1.69 6.60 -19.24
C LYS A 332 -1.19 5.17 -19.39
N THR A 333 -1.61 4.32 -18.46
CA THR A 333 -1.53 2.87 -18.61
C THR A 333 -2.48 2.37 -19.71
N LYS A 334 -2.34 1.11 -20.12
CA LYS A 334 -3.27 0.44 -21.07
C LYS A 334 -4.73 0.48 -20.64
N ASN A 335 -5.00 0.63 -19.33
CA ASN A 335 -6.35 0.69 -18.76
C ASN A 335 -6.86 2.13 -18.59
N GLY A 336 -6.18 3.14 -19.15
CA GLY A 336 -6.60 4.54 -19.10
C GLY A 336 -6.32 5.25 -17.75
N LEU A 337 -5.75 4.55 -16.76
CA LEU A 337 -5.32 5.16 -15.50
C LEU A 337 -4.04 6.00 -15.70
N PRO A 338 -3.79 7.05 -14.89
CA PRO A 338 -2.49 7.73 -14.85
C PRO A 338 -1.34 6.72 -14.76
N PHE A 339 -0.28 6.93 -15.53
CA PHE A 339 0.87 6.01 -15.55
C PHE A 339 1.55 5.95 -14.18
N ASP A 340 1.76 7.12 -13.58
CA ASP A 340 2.43 7.25 -12.30
C ASP A 340 1.63 6.61 -11.14
N PRO A 341 2.23 5.68 -10.36
CA PRO A 341 1.55 5.04 -9.23
C PRO A 341 1.21 6.02 -8.10
N VAL A 342 2.06 7.04 -7.86
CA VAL A 342 1.86 8.03 -6.80
C VAL A 342 0.75 9.00 -7.19
N ALA A 343 0.66 9.40 -8.46
CA ALA A 343 -0.47 10.16 -9.00
C ALA A 343 -1.78 9.39 -8.85
N ARG A 344 -1.81 8.10 -9.22
CA ARG A 344 -3.00 7.24 -9.04
C ARG A 344 -3.43 7.21 -7.58
N PHE A 345 -2.48 7.09 -6.65
CA PHE A 345 -2.77 7.08 -5.22
C PHE A 345 -3.40 8.41 -4.75
N HIS A 346 -2.78 9.55 -5.04
CA HIS A 346 -3.26 10.84 -4.54
C HIS A 346 -4.56 11.30 -5.21
N LEU A 347 -4.68 11.16 -6.53
CA LEU A 347 -5.92 11.44 -7.27
C LEU A 347 -7.04 10.48 -6.82
N GLY A 348 -6.70 9.20 -6.61
CA GLY A 348 -7.58 8.21 -6.02
C GLY A 348 -8.06 8.60 -4.62
N ASN A 349 -7.26 9.31 -3.83
CA ASN A 349 -7.65 9.87 -2.53
C ASN A 349 -8.30 11.27 -2.61
N GLY A 350 -8.67 11.74 -3.81
CA GLY A 350 -9.41 12.99 -4.02
C GLY A 350 -8.54 14.26 -4.03
N ALA A 351 -7.22 14.13 -4.16
CA ALA A 351 -6.34 15.27 -4.35
C ALA A 351 -6.40 15.82 -5.79
N MET A 352 -5.82 16.99 -5.99
CA MET A 352 -5.54 17.55 -7.33
C MET A 352 -4.04 17.83 -7.48
N ILE A 353 -3.54 17.83 -8.71
CA ILE A 353 -2.15 18.22 -8.97
C ILE A 353 -2.01 19.73 -8.77
N HIS A 354 -1.21 20.14 -7.79
CA HIS A 354 -1.14 21.53 -7.35
C HIS A 354 0.03 22.31 -7.96
N ALA A 355 1.23 21.76 -7.84
CA ALA A 355 2.47 22.35 -8.35
C ALA A 355 3.49 21.25 -8.68
N VAL A 356 4.38 21.51 -9.64
CA VAL A 356 5.47 20.62 -10.03
C VAL A 356 6.77 21.39 -9.93
N HIS A 357 7.76 20.80 -9.27
CA HIS A 357 9.01 21.46 -8.89
C HIS A 357 10.20 20.77 -9.55
N ALA A 358 11.12 21.57 -10.09
CA ALA A 358 12.43 21.10 -10.52
C ALA A 358 13.42 21.13 -9.35
N ASP A 359 14.41 20.22 -9.37
CA ASP A 359 15.46 20.12 -8.33
C ASP A 359 14.91 20.07 -6.90
N ALA A 360 13.72 19.49 -6.74
CA ALA A 360 13.02 19.35 -5.48
C ALA A 360 13.56 18.19 -4.63
N ASP A 361 14.05 17.14 -5.30
CA ASP A 361 14.82 16.07 -4.68
C ASP A 361 16.15 15.87 -5.43
N ILE A 362 17.22 16.45 -4.90
CA ILE A 362 18.57 16.34 -5.49
C ILE A 362 19.33 15.08 -5.03
N SER A 363 18.70 14.18 -4.27
CA SER A 363 19.30 12.90 -3.89
C SER A 363 19.59 12.04 -5.13
N ALA A 364 20.51 11.07 -4.99
CA ALA A 364 20.81 10.14 -6.08
C ALA A 364 19.53 9.41 -6.56
N ASN A 365 18.68 8.98 -5.63
CA ASN A 365 17.41 8.34 -5.92
C ASN A 365 16.43 9.28 -6.64
N GLY A 366 16.24 10.52 -6.17
CA GLY A 366 15.40 11.52 -6.86
C GLY A 366 15.87 11.81 -8.28
N ARG A 367 17.19 11.89 -8.49
CA ARG A 367 17.81 12.04 -9.83
C ARG A 367 17.60 10.81 -10.72
N GLU A 368 17.64 9.62 -10.16
CA GLU A 368 17.42 8.36 -10.88
C GLU A 368 15.95 8.18 -11.28
N GLN A 369 15.00 8.53 -10.42
CA GLN A 369 13.57 8.34 -10.64
C GLN A 369 12.95 9.38 -11.59
N SER A 370 13.25 10.65 -11.34
CA SER A 370 12.51 11.77 -11.94
C SER A 370 13.40 12.95 -12.32
N GLY A 371 14.73 12.72 -12.37
CA GLY A 371 15.74 13.76 -12.54
C GLY A 371 15.65 14.89 -11.49
N GLY A 372 15.11 14.56 -10.31
CA GLY A 372 14.93 15.45 -9.16
C GLY A 372 13.66 16.27 -9.17
N THR A 373 12.69 15.92 -10.02
CA THR A 373 11.37 16.56 -10.00
C THR A 373 10.46 15.95 -8.93
N MET A 374 9.70 16.79 -8.25
CA MET A 374 8.65 16.38 -7.31
C MET A 374 7.36 17.15 -7.59
N VAL A 375 6.27 16.71 -6.98
CA VAL A 375 4.94 17.26 -7.18
C VAL A 375 4.24 17.49 -5.86
N ASN A 376 3.54 18.62 -5.70
CA ASN A 376 2.55 18.75 -4.65
C ASN A 376 1.17 18.31 -5.15
N TYR A 377 0.51 17.46 -4.38
CA TYR A 377 -0.92 17.22 -4.50
C TYR A 377 -1.66 17.99 -3.41
N LEU A 378 -2.69 18.75 -3.78
CA LEU A 378 -3.52 19.53 -2.84
C LEU A 378 -4.78 18.75 -2.46
N TYR A 379 -5.02 18.66 -1.16
CA TYR A 379 -6.23 18.10 -0.55
C TYR A 379 -7.14 19.22 -0.06
N ASP A 380 -8.05 19.67 -0.94
CA ASP A 380 -9.15 20.56 -0.53
C ASP A 380 -10.19 19.73 0.23
N LEU A 381 -10.18 19.80 1.57
CA LEU A 381 -11.01 18.98 2.46
C LEU A 381 -12.50 19.00 2.11
N ASN A 382 -12.99 20.12 1.56
CA ASN A 382 -14.39 20.28 1.15
C ASN A 382 -14.70 19.58 -0.19
N LYS A 383 -13.68 19.35 -1.03
CA LYS A 383 -13.81 18.76 -2.36
C LYS A 383 -13.24 17.36 -2.50
N VAL A 384 -12.54 16.82 -1.48
CA VAL A 384 -11.94 15.48 -1.54
C VAL A 384 -12.94 14.41 -2.00
N ALA A 385 -14.16 14.39 -1.44
CA ALA A 385 -15.17 13.41 -1.83
C ALA A 385 -15.60 13.56 -3.30
N GLN A 386 -15.88 14.79 -3.72
CA GLN A 386 -16.25 15.10 -5.11
C GLN A 386 -15.13 14.73 -6.10
N ASN A 387 -13.89 15.11 -5.79
CA ASN A 387 -12.72 14.82 -6.62
C ASN A 387 -12.50 13.30 -6.72
N HIS A 388 -12.64 12.58 -5.60
CA HIS A 388 -12.53 11.13 -5.57
C HIS A 388 -13.57 10.47 -6.50
N GLU A 389 -14.84 10.82 -6.34
CA GLU A 389 -15.93 10.27 -7.16
C GLU A 389 -15.74 10.59 -8.64
N GLN A 390 -15.35 11.84 -8.96
CA GLN A 390 -15.09 12.24 -10.34
C GLN A 390 -13.93 11.45 -10.95
N PHE A 391 -12.82 11.28 -10.23
CA PHE A 391 -11.68 10.51 -10.70
C PHE A 391 -12.04 9.02 -10.86
N ALA A 392 -12.76 8.43 -9.89
CA ALA A 392 -13.21 7.05 -9.97
C ALA A 392 -14.13 6.80 -11.18
N ALA A 393 -15.05 7.72 -11.47
CA ALA A 393 -16.01 7.60 -12.55
C ALA A 393 -15.42 7.88 -13.94
N THR A 394 -14.56 8.90 -14.06
CA THR A 394 -14.15 9.45 -15.36
C THR A 394 -12.68 9.27 -15.68
N GLN A 395 -11.85 8.92 -14.69
CA GLN A 395 -10.37 8.92 -14.79
C GLN A 395 -9.78 10.28 -15.21
N LYS A 396 -10.57 11.35 -15.11
CA LYS A 396 -10.16 12.71 -15.43
C LYS A 396 -9.25 13.23 -14.33
N ILE A 397 -8.08 13.74 -14.72
CA ILE A 397 -7.12 14.34 -13.81
C ILE A 397 -7.50 15.80 -13.55
N THR A 398 -7.54 16.18 -12.28
CA THR A 398 -7.75 17.56 -11.83
C THR A 398 -6.40 18.17 -11.49
N ALA A 399 -6.11 19.35 -12.06
CA ALA A 399 -4.86 20.07 -11.86
C ALA A 399 -5.09 21.59 -11.87
N THR A 400 -4.17 22.35 -11.26
CA THR A 400 -4.21 23.81 -11.28
C THR A 400 -3.88 24.37 -12.67
N ALA A 401 -4.29 25.61 -12.92
CA ALA A 401 -4.00 26.30 -14.18
C ALA A 401 -2.48 26.41 -14.46
N ASN A 402 -1.68 26.60 -13.41
CA ASN A 402 -0.22 26.68 -13.52
C ASN A 402 0.38 25.35 -13.99
N VAL A 403 -0.07 24.22 -13.46
CA VAL A 403 0.38 22.89 -13.89
C VAL A 403 -0.03 22.62 -15.34
N MET A 404 -1.26 22.98 -15.72
CA MET A 404 -1.71 22.86 -17.12
C MET A 404 -0.88 23.72 -18.07
N ALA A 405 -0.55 24.96 -17.69
CA ALA A 405 0.31 25.84 -18.48
C ALA A 405 1.74 25.27 -18.59
N LEU A 406 2.28 24.75 -17.49
CA LEU A 406 3.60 24.12 -17.43
C LEU A 406 3.69 22.89 -18.35
N ALA A 407 2.66 22.05 -18.37
CA ALA A 407 2.58 20.90 -19.27
C ALA A 407 2.50 21.32 -20.76
N ARG A 408 1.74 22.37 -21.08
CA ARG A 408 1.65 22.92 -22.46
C ARG A 408 2.96 23.51 -22.96
N ALA A 409 3.82 23.98 -22.05
CA ALA A 409 5.14 24.49 -22.39
C ALA A 409 6.19 23.37 -22.58
N SER A 410 5.84 22.11 -22.30
CA SER A 410 6.73 20.96 -22.52
C SER A 410 6.98 20.73 -24.02
N SER A 411 8.21 20.32 -24.37
CA SER A 411 8.55 19.87 -25.73
C SER A 411 7.78 18.62 -26.17
N LEU A 412 7.21 17.88 -25.21
CA LEU A 412 6.37 16.71 -25.48
C LEU A 412 4.95 17.08 -25.94
N PHE A 413 4.52 18.32 -25.70
CA PHE A 413 3.17 18.75 -26.06
C PHE A 413 3.05 18.95 -27.57
N ARG A 414 2.29 18.07 -28.24
CA ARG A 414 2.08 18.12 -29.70
C ARG A 414 0.83 18.89 -30.14
N GLY A 415 0.14 19.58 -29.23
CA GLY A 415 -1.16 20.18 -29.50
C GLY A 415 -2.29 19.15 -29.44
N ASP A 416 -3.54 19.61 -29.26
CA ASP A 416 -4.71 18.74 -29.37
C ASP A 416 -4.91 18.35 -30.84
N GLU A 417 -4.29 17.26 -31.28
CA GLU A 417 -4.76 16.54 -32.47
C GLU A 417 -6.15 15.98 -32.12
N ARG A 418 -7.17 16.70 -32.59
CA ARG A 418 -8.59 16.32 -32.49
C ARG A 418 -8.93 15.11 -33.33
#